data_AF-A0A8J3IWX5-F1
#
_entry.id   AF-A0A8J3IWX5-F1
#
_cell.length_a   1.000
_cell.length_b   1.000
_cell.length_c   1.000
_cell.angle_alpha   90.00
_cell.angle_beta   90.00
_cell.angle_gamma   90.00
#
_symmetry.space_group_name_H-M   'P 1'
#
loop_
_entity.id
_entity.type
_entity.pdbx_description
1 polymer ?
#
loop_
_entity_poly.entity_id
_entity_poly.type
_entity_poly.pdbx_seq_one_letter_code
_entity_poly.pdbx_strand_id
1 'polypeptide(L)'
;MAVVVTPAWSKQPWSLPFLVVLSTAPAFSVLKGKRHKTIAMWASLMLSLMHRWLPDRDIVVLGDGAYNCLALGLQATKRSVTLITPGQLDHAFHDPLLPAEHRPKGGKPRIVGKRQPNLDQVLVDPSTQWQENEVQWYGQGIRVIQWCSGTAWWHRAKLPPLPIRWVLVRDPSGKYEPKVLVCSNPNWQALLIIATYMKRWSLEGTFEEARAHLGIQTQRQWSDLAIERTTPLRLVYLQFGDVDGNPSGCSRADRRRAGRLVSQICCHLS
;
A
#
# COMPACT_ATOMS: atom_id res chain seq x y z
N MET A 1 0.67 8.03 -5.53
CA MET A 1 0.46 8.01 -4.07
C MET A 1 -0.73 8.87 -3.76
N ALA A 2 -1.57 8.40 -2.84
CA ALA A 2 -2.70 9.12 -2.33
C ALA A 2 -2.77 8.91 -0.82
N VAL A 3 -3.32 9.89 -0.10
CA VAL A 3 -3.52 9.82 1.34
C VAL A 3 -4.97 9.43 1.60
N VAL A 4 -5.19 8.44 2.45
CA VAL A 4 -6.54 8.07 2.87
C VAL A 4 -6.92 8.92 4.07
N VAL A 5 -7.99 9.71 3.94
CA VAL A 5 -8.54 10.57 5.00
C VAL A 5 -10.00 10.23 5.21
N THR A 6 -10.49 10.37 6.43
CA THR A 6 -11.94 10.28 6.71
C THR A 6 -12.41 11.68 7.10
N PRO A 7 -13.00 12.46 6.18
CA PRO A 7 -13.53 13.77 6.50
C PRO A 7 -14.60 13.67 7.60
N ALA A 8 -14.67 14.62 8.53
CA ALA A 8 -15.60 14.59 9.66
C ALA A 8 -17.09 14.49 9.26
N TRP A 9 -17.41 14.87 8.02
CA TRP A 9 -18.76 14.88 7.45
C TRP A 9 -19.05 13.65 6.55
N SER A 10 -18.09 12.76 6.33
CA SER A 10 -18.26 11.54 5.55
C SER A 10 -18.04 10.30 6.43
N LYS A 11 -18.95 9.32 6.32
CA LYS A 11 -18.75 7.99 6.92
C LYS A 11 -17.78 7.12 6.12
N GLN A 12 -17.49 7.49 4.88
CA GLN A 12 -16.59 6.76 4.00
C GLN A 12 -15.21 7.41 3.92
N PRO A 13 -14.12 6.63 3.98
CA PRO A 13 -12.77 7.13 3.75
C PRO A 13 -12.59 7.57 2.29
N TRP A 14 -11.91 8.68 2.11
CA TRP A 14 -11.59 9.31 0.84
C TRP A 14 -10.11 9.17 0.54
N SER A 15 -9.75 8.93 -0.71
CA SER A 15 -8.36 8.90 -1.15
C SER A 15 -8.01 10.21 -1.86
N LEU A 16 -7.13 11.03 -1.28
CA LEU A 16 -6.66 12.27 -1.89
C LEU A 16 -5.31 12.06 -2.60
N PRO A 17 -5.26 12.08 -3.94
CA PRO A 17 -4.00 11.98 -4.68
C PRO A 17 -3.16 13.24 -4.47
N PHE A 18 -1.91 13.06 -4.08
CA PHE A 18 -0.99 14.19 -3.82
C PHE A 18 0.36 14.07 -4.52
N LEU A 19 0.71 12.88 -5.03
CA LEU A 19 1.97 12.67 -5.75
C LEU A 19 1.77 11.64 -6.85
N VAL A 20 1.95 12.09 -8.09
CA VAL A 20 1.82 11.29 -9.32
C VAL A 20 3.15 11.30 -10.05
N VAL A 21 3.57 10.14 -10.53
CA VAL A 21 4.78 9.98 -11.34
C VAL A 21 4.42 9.22 -12.60
N LEU A 22 4.82 9.74 -13.76
CA LEU A 22 4.63 9.06 -15.03
C LEU A 22 5.73 7.99 -15.21
N SER A 23 5.34 6.75 -15.41
CA SER A 23 6.25 5.66 -15.73
C SER A 23 6.23 5.36 -17.23
N THR A 24 7.40 5.28 -17.85
CA THR A 24 7.53 4.89 -19.27
C THR A 24 7.56 3.38 -19.42
N ALA A 25 6.95 2.86 -20.49
CA ALA A 25 7.08 1.45 -20.85
C ALA A 25 8.55 1.09 -21.17
N PRO A 26 8.96 -0.19 -20.98
CA PRO A 26 10.32 -0.62 -21.27
C PRO A 26 10.73 -0.34 -22.72
N ALA A 27 9.88 -0.73 -23.69
CA ALA A 27 10.12 -0.53 -25.12
C ALA A 27 10.32 0.95 -25.48
N PHE A 28 9.49 1.84 -24.91
CA PHE A 28 9.61 3.27 -25.12
C PHE A 28 10.91 3.86 -24.53
N SER A 29 11.33 3.36 -23.37
CA SER A 29 12.56 3.81 -22.73
C SER A 29 13.78 3.44 -23.58
N VAL A 30 13.80 2.24 -24.17
CA VAL A 30 14.83 1.78 -25.11
C VAL A 30 14.86 2.66 -26.37
N LEU A 31 13.69 2.91 -26.99
CA LEU A 31 13.58 3.77 -28.17
C LEU A 31 14.12 5.19 -27.94
N LYS A 32 13.98 5.71 -26.73
CA LYS A 32 14.47 7.04 -26.34
C LYS A 32 15.88 7.03 -25.75
N GLY A 33 16.57 5.89 -25.73
CA GLY A 33 17.92 5.76 -25.14
C GLY A 33 17.98 6.06 -23.64
N LYS A 34 16.85 5.95 -22.93
CA LYS A 34 16.75 6.24 -21.49
C LYS A 34 16.75 4.95 -20.68
N ARG A 35 17.40 4.97 -19.51
CA ARG A 35 17.33 3.87 -18.55
C ARG A 35 15.88 3.69 -18.07
N HIS A 36 15.31 2.53 -18.33
CA HIS A 36 13.99 2.17 -17.80
C HIS A 36 14.03 2.04 -16.27
N LYS A 37 13.02 2.59 -15.59
CA LYS A 37 12.80 2.45 -14.16
C LYS A 37 11.51 1.66 -13.95
N THR A 38 11.60 0.59 -13.16
CA THR A 38 10.43 -0.22 -12.81
C THR A 38 9.50 0.54 -11.87
N ILE A 39 8.25 0.08 -11.74
CA ILE A 39 7.27 0.64 -10.81
C ILE A 39 7.82 0.65 -9.37
N ALA A 40 8.47 -0.42 -8.93
CA ALA A 40 9.11 -0.50 -7.62
C ALA A 40 10.26 0.52 -7.44
N MET A 41 11.02 0.82 -8.49
CA MET A 41 12.05 1.86 -8.44
C MET A 41 11.43 3.25 -8.29
N TRP A 42 10.36 3.54 -9.03
CA TRP A 42 9.62 4.79 -8.87
C TRP A 42 9.01 4.91 -7.47
N ALA A 43 8.39 3.85 -6.97
CA ALA A 43 7.88 3.80 -5.60
C ALA A 43 8.98 4.09 -4.57
N SER A 44 10.17 3.51 -4.72
CA SER A 44 11.31 3.78 -3.83
C SER A 44 11.72 5.26 -3.82
N LEU A 45 11.66 5.93 -4.96
CA LEU A 45 11.91 7.37 -5.06
C LEU A 45 10.80 8.17 -4.38
N MET A 46 9.54 7.81 -4.59
CA MET A 46 8.40 8.45 -3.93
C MET A 46 8.45 8.29 -2.40
N LEU A 47 8.81 7.10 -1.90
CA LEU A 47 9.05 6.87 -0.47
C LEU A 47 10.16 7.77 0.09
N SER A 48 11.22 8.00 -0.69
CA SER A 48 12.31 8.92 -0.31
C SER A 48 11.83 10.35 -0.17
N LEU A 49 11.00 10.81 -1.12
CA LEU A 49 10.42 12.15 -1.09
C LEU A 49 9.47 12.30 0.11
N MET A 50 8.59 11.31 0.33
CA MET A 50 7.65 11.33 1.44
C MET A 50 8.34 11.38 2.80
N HIS A 51 9.35 10.53 3.03
CA HIS A 51 10.12 10.55 4.27
C HIS A 51 10.83 11.89 4.49
N ARG A 52 11.34 12.52 3.41
CA ARG A 52 11.95 13.85 3.50
C ARG A 52 10.93 14.95 3.82
N TRP A 53 9.72 14.86 3.29
CA TRP A 53 8.65 15.85 3.53
C TRP A 53 8.02 15.72 4.92
N LEU A 54 8.02 14.50 5.49
CA LEU A 54 7.38 14.19 6.77
C LEU A 54 8.33 13.37 7.66
N PRO A 55 9.48 13.93 8.08
CA PRO A 55 10.53 13.16 8.78
C PRO A 55 10.09 12.63 10.15
N ASP A 56 9.22 13.37 10.86
CA ASP A 56 8.79 13.04 12.23
C ASP A 56 7.43 12.33 12.29
N ARG A 57 6.98 11.76 11.16
CA ARG A 57 5.69 11.06 11.08
C ARG A 57 5.91 9.59 10.78
N ASP A 58 5.14 8.75 11.47
CA ASP A 58 5.02 7.34 11.10
C ASP A 58 4.24 7.22 9.80
N ILE A 59 4.92 6.77 8.74
CA ILE A 59 4.33 6.62 7.42
C ILE A 59 4.03 5.14 7.18
N VAL A 60 2.78 4.85 6.86
CA VAL A 60 2.32 3.52 6.42
C VAL A 60 1.88 3.61 4.97
N VAL A 61 2.49 2.78 4.12
CA VAL A 61 2.20 2.75 2.68
C VAL A 61 1.57 1.43 2.32
N LEU A 62 0.43 1.51 1.62
CA LEU A 62 -0.29 0.36 1.10
C LEU A 62 0.03 0.20 -0.38
N GLY A 63 0.62 -0.93 -0.76
CA GLY A 63 0.86 -1.29 -2.15
C GLY A 63 -0.03 -2.44 -2.60
N ASP A 64 -0.31 -2.52 -3.90
CA ASP A 64 -0.86 -3.73 -4.52
C ASP A 64 0.24 -4.80 -4.75
N GLY A 65 -0.12 -5.90 -5.41
CA GLY A 65 0.80 -7.01 -5.67
C GLY A 65 2.03 -6.63 -6.50
N ALA A 66 1.95 -5.59 -7.34
CA ALA A 66 3.11 -5.13 -8.12
C ALA A 66 4.18 -4.47 -7.24
N TYR A 67 3.82 -4.02 -6.04
CA TYR A 67 4.74 -3.46 -5.05
C TYR A 67 5.28 -4.49 -4.06
N ASN A 68 4.80 -5.73 -4.08
CA ASN A 68 5.29 -6.82 -3.24
C ASN A 68 6.67 -7.31 -3.71
N CYS A 69 7.71 -6.51 -3.44
CA CYS A 69 9.09 -6.89 -3.72
C CYS A 69 10.04 -6.52 -2.57
N LEU A 70 10.96 -7.45 -2.28
CA LEU A 70 11.92 -7.32 -1.19
C LEU A 70 12.73 -6.01 -1.25
N ALA A 71 13.14 -5.60 -2.46
CA ALA A 71 13.90 -4.37 -2.66
C ALA A 71 13.13 -3.13 -2.18
N LEU A 72 11.82 -3.04 -2.46
CA LEU A 72 10.99 -1.93 -2.00
C LEU A 72 10.78 -1.97 -0.48
N GLY A 73 10.53 -3.15 0.09
CA GLY A 73 10.41 -3.33 1.55
C GLY A 73 11.68 -2.90 2.31
N LEU A 74 12.86 -3.22 1.78
CA LEU A 74 14.14 -2.76 2.32
C LEU A 74 14.28 -1.23 2.23
N GLN A 75 13.89 -0.61 1.11
CA GLN A 75 13.93 0.84 0.96
C GLN A 75 12.93 1.55 1.89
N ALA A 76 11.75 0.96 2.10
CA ALA A 76 10.76 1.47 3.04
C ALA A 76 11.31 1.44 4.48
N THR A 77 11.81 0.28 4.90
CA THR A 77 12.36 0.07 6.25
C THR A 77 13.57 0.98 6.53
N LYS A 78 14.45 1.19 5.54
CA LYS A 78 15.58 2.13 5.66
C LYS A 78 15.15 3.58 5.95
N ARG A 79 13.91 3.94 5.62
CA ARG A 79 13.34 5.29 5.79
C ARG A 79 12.27 5.34 6.88
N SER A 80 12.24 4.35 7.77
CA SER A 80 11.21 4.24 8.81
C SER A 80 9.78 4.24 8.26
N VAL A 81 9.59 3.76 7.03
CA VAL A 81 8.27 3.61 6.41
C VAL A 81 7.83 2.16 6.54
N THR A 82 6.60 1.94 7.04
CA THR A 82 5.98 0.62 7.06
C THR A 82 5.27 0.37 5.74
N LEU A 83 5.66 -0.69 5.02
CA LEU A 83 5.02 -1.12 3.78
C LEU A 83 4.12 -2.33 4.04
N ILE A 84 2.88 -2.26 3.59
CA ILE A 84 1.92 -3.37 3.60
C ILE A 84 1.52 -3.69 2.15
N THR A 85 1.70 -4.94 1.73
CA THR A 85 1.37 -5.42 0.38
C THR A 85 0.69 -6.78 0.42
N PRO A 86 -0.14 -7.14 -0.57
CA PRO A 86 -0.61 -8.50 -0.71
C PRO A 86 0.57 -9.41 -1.11
N GLY A 87 0.70 -10.52 -0.37
CA GLY A 87 1.67 -11.60 -0.57
C GLY A 87 1.19 -12.66 -1.55
N GLN A 88 2.08 -13.57 -1.91
CA GLN A 88 1.72 -14.84 -2.54
C GLN A 88 1.79 -15.97 -1.51
N LEU A 89 0.96 -17.00 -1.68
CA LEU A 89 0.89 -18.15 -0.77
C LEU A 89 2.15 -19.03 -0.84
N ASP A 90 2.79 -19.07 -2.01
CA ASP A 90 3.98 -19.87 -2.31
C ASP A 90 5.31 -19.17 -1.93
N HIS A 91 5.23 -17.98 -1.32
CA HIS A 91 6.41 -17.24 -0.88
C HIS A 91 7.23 -18.05 0.13
N ALA A 92 8.52 -18.20 -0.16
CA ALA A 92 9.47 -18.84 0.74
C ALA A 92 9.90 -17.88 1.84
N PHE A 93 9.38 -18.10 3.04
CA PHE A 93 9.78 -17.40 4.26
C PHE A 93 10.74 -18.23 5.10
N HIS A 94 11.51 -17.55 5.94
CA HIS A 94 12.54 -18.17 6.76
C HIS A 94 12.46 -17.71 8.22
N ASP A 95 12.97 -18.54 9.12
CA ASP A 95 13.16 -18.14 10.51
C ASP A 95 14.28 -17.10 10.66
N PRO A 96 14.26 -16.31 11.74
CA PRO A 96 15.40 -15.50 12.11
C PRO A 96 16.66 -16.36 12.27
N LEU A 97 17.80 -15.77 11.95
CA LEU A 97 19.07 -16.46 12.14
C LEU A 97 19.37 -16.59 13.64
N LEU A 98 19.76 -17.80 14.08
CA LEU A 98 20.14 -18.05 15.48
C LEU A 98 21.29 -17.11 15.92
N PRO A 99 21.38 -16.77 17.23
CA PRO A 99 22.52 -16.05 17.79
C PRO A 99 23.85 -16.71 17.42
N ALA A 100 24.91 -15.92 17.28
CA ALA A 100 26.21 -16.38 16.75
C ALA A 100 26.80 -17.56 17.54
N GLU A 101 26.61 -17.56 18.86
CA GLU A 101 27.06 -18.62 19.79
C GLU A 101 26.43 -20.00 19.52
N HIS A 102 25.22 -20.03 18.96
CA HIS A 102 24.47 -21.26 18.66
C HIS A 102 24.59 -21.70 17.19
N ARG A 103 25.43 -21.02 16.39
CA ARG A 103 25.60 -21.34 14.98
C ARG A 103 26.59 -22.52 14.81
N PRO A 104 26.27 -23.50 13.96
CA PRO A 104 27.23 -24.54 13.58
C PRO A 104 28.53 -23.90 13.06
N LYS A 105 29.68 -24.38 13.55
CA LYS A 105 31.00 -23.94 13.09
C LYS A 105 31.33 -24.63 11.76
N GLY A 106 31.73 -23.85 10.75
CA GLY A 106 32.16 -24.34 9.44
C GLY A 106 31.15 -24.10 8.31
N GLY A 107 31.65 -23.82 7.11
CA GLY A 107 30.87 -23.52 5.90
C GLY A 107 30.55 -22.04 5.70
N LYS A 108 29.93 -21.71 4.56
CA LYS A 108 29.52 -20.34 4.25
C LYS A 108 28.48 -19.86 5.29
N PRO A 109 28.67 -18.68 5.89
CA PRO A 109 27.72 -18.16 6.87
C PRO A 109 26.30 -18.11 6.31
N ARG A 110 25.35 -18.73 7.01
CA ARG A 110 23.93 -18.59 6.67
C ARG A 110 23.47 -17.16 6.94
N ILE A 111 22.63 -16.64 6.05
CA ILE A 111 22.06 -15.29 6.14
C ILE A 111 20.68 -15.32 6.83
N VAL A 112 19.95 -16.43 6.69
CA VAL A 112 18.62 -16.67 7.28
C VAL A 112 18.56 -18.06 7.94
N GLY A 113 17.57 -18.24 8.81
CA GLY A 113 17.30 -19.51 9.50
C GLY A 113 16.70 -20.59 8.60
N LYS A 114 16.02 -21.55 9.23
CA LYS A 114 15.34 -22.64 8.51
C LYS A 114 14.22 -22.06 7.64
N ARG A 115 13.90 -22.73 6.55
CA ARG A 115 12.73 -22.37 5.72
C ARG A 115 11.46 -22.73 6.50
N GLN A 116 10.54 -21.78 6.60
CA GLN A 116 9.21 -21.99 7.16
C GLN A 116 8.33 -22.76 6.15
N PRO A 117 7.28 -23.45 6.59
CA PRO A 117 6.25 -23.96 5.69
C PRO A 117 5.74 -22.84 4.79
N ASN A 118 5.45 -23.18 3.53
CA ASN A 118 4.81 -22.21 2.64
C ASN A 118 3.38 -21.93 3.16
N LEU A 119 2.82 -20.76 2.83
CA LEU A 119 1.52 -20.36 3.39
C LEU A 119 0.35 -21.12 2.76
N ASP A 120 0.54 -21.73 1.59
CA ASP A 120 -0.38 -22.73 1.03
C ASP A 120 -0.48 -23.98 1.91
N GLN A 121 0.63 -24.43 2.50
CA GLN A 121 0.67 -25.56 3.44
C GLN A 121 0.02 -25.16 4.77
N VAL A 122 0.33 -23.97 5.29
CA VAL A 122 -0.30 -23.44 6.52
C VAL A 122 -1.81 -23.32 6.37
N LEU A 123 -2.30 -22.98 5.17
CA LEU A 123 -3.72 -22.83 4.88
C LEU A 123 -4.52 -24.13 5.07
N VAL A 124 -3.94 -25.27 4.69
CA VAL A 124 -4.58 -26.60 4.75
C VAL A 124 -4.18 -27.42 5.98
N ASP A 125 -3.17 -26.99 6.73
CA ASP A 125 -2.72 -27.68 7.94
C ASP A 125 -3.81 -27.67 9.03
N PRO A 126 -4.29 -28.85 9.48
CA PRO A 126 -5.29 -28.97 10.55
C PRO A 126 -4.82 -28.42 11.90
N SER A 127 -3.50 -28.32 12.12
CA SER A 127 -2.91 -27.80 13.35
C SER A 127 -2.87 -26.26 13.40
N THR A 128 -3.16 -25.59 12.28
CA THR A 128 -3.18 -24.12 12.22
C THR A 128 -4.27 -23.57 13.12
N GLN A 129 -3.86 -22.76 14.10
CA GLN A 129 -4.77 -22.06 15.00
C GLN A 129 -5.30 -20.81 14.31
N TRP A 130 -6.55 -20.86 13.89
CA TRP A 130 -7.25 -19.74 13.28
C TRP A 130 -7.90 -18.86 14.35
N GLN A 131 -7.72 -17.55 14.22
CA GLN A 131 -8.45 -16.55 14.99
C GLN A 131 -9.59 -16.00 14.15
N GLU A 132 -10.71 -15.71 14.79
CA GLU A 132 -11.92 -15.25 14.13
C GLU A 132 -12.25 -13.82 14.56
N ASN A 133 -12.54 -12.95 13.59
CA ASN A 133 -12.92 -11.58 13.86
C ASN A 133 -13.98 -11.10 12.87
N GLU A 134 -14.87 -10.26 13.37
CA GLU A 134 -15.80 -9.50 12.55
C GLU A 134 -15.13 -8.22 12.02
N VAL A 135 -15.22 -8.00 10.72
CA VAL A 135 -14.68 -6.82 10.05
C VAL A 135 -15.76 -6.15 9.21
N GLN A 136 -15.76 -4.81 9.19
CA GLN A 136 -16.60 -4.07 8.26
C GLN A 136 -16.06 -4.20 6.85
N TRP A 137 -16.74 -5.00 6.04
CA TRP A 137 -16.41 -5.23 4.65
C TRP A 137 -16.96 -4.10 3.79
N TYR A 138 -16.13 -3.57 2.89
CA TYR A 138 -16.51 -2.46 2.03
C TYR A 138 -17.77 -2.82 1.20
N GLY A 139 -18.82 -2.01 1.34
CA GLY A 139 -20.08 -2.16 0.60
C GLY A 139 -20.91 -3.40 0.93
N GLN A 140 -20.50 -4.25 1.87
CA GLN A 140 -21.18 -5.53 2.15
C GLN A 140 -21.48 -5.78 3.64
N GLY A 141 -21.32 -4.77 4.49
CA GLY A 141 -21.62 -4.87 5.91
C GLY A 141 -20.56 -5.65 6.69
N ILE A 142 -20.93 -6.16 7.87
CA ILE A 142 -20.02 -6.91 8.74
C ILE A 142 -19.85 -8.33 8.19
N ARG A 143 -18.61 -8.80 8.10
CA ARG A 143 -18.28 -10.17 7.75
C ARG A 143 -17.33 -10.77 8.76
N VAL A 144 -17.50 -12.07 8.99
CA VAL A 144 -16.56 -12.88 9.76
C VAL A 144 -15.40 -13.27 8.85
N ILE A 145 -14.17 -13.04 9.32
CA ILE A 145 -12.95 -13.51 8.70
C ILE A 145 -12.18 -14.40 9.67
N GLN A 146 -11.47 -15.38 9.12
CA GLN A 146 -10.49 -16.16 9.87
C GLN A 146 -9.08 -15.75 9.44
N TRP A 147 -8.19 -15.60 10.41
CA TRP A 147 -6.81 -15.24 10.13
C TRP A 147 -5.83 -15.94 11.05
N CYS A 148 -4.60 -16.11 10.55
CA CYS A 148 -3.44 -16.50 11.34
C CYS A 148 -2.25 -15.63 10.93
N SER A 149 -1.24 -15.52 11.78
CA SER A 149 -0.10 -14.64 11.53
C SER A 149 1.17 -15.22 12.12
N GLY A 150 2.30 -14.88 11.49
CA GLY A 150 3.62 -15.21 11.97
C GLY A 150 4.64 -14.15 11.59
N THR A 151 5.76 -14.15 12.31
CA THR A 151 6.94 -13.36 11.95
C THR A 151 7.91 -14.21 11.15
N ALA A 152 8.52 -13.62 10.15
CA ALA A 152 9.49 -14.31 9.31
C ALA A 152 10.55 -13.35 8.76
N TRP A 153 11.59 -13.93 8.17
CA TRP A 153 12.62 -13.23 7.41
C TRP A 153 12.39 -13.51 5.93
N TRP A 154 12.11 -12.45 5.18
CA TRP A 154 12.00 -12.51 3.73
C TRP A 154 13.37 -12.29 3.09
N HIS A 155 13.82 -13.23 2.26
CA HIS A 155 15.16 -13.19 1.70
C HIS A 155 15.16 -13.57 0.21
N ARG A 156 16.04 -12.91 -0.54
CA ARG A 156 16.37 -13.21 -1.93
C ARG A 156 17.87 -13.04 -2.11
N ALA A 157 18.48 -13.83 -2.99
CA ALA A 157 19.89 -13.70 -3.29
C ALA A 157 20.27 -12.26 -3.64
N LYS A 158 21.46 -11.82 -3.18
CA LYS A 158 22.04 -10.48 -3.37
C LYS A 158 21.33 -9.33 -2.65
N LEU A 159 20.34 -9.61 -1.80
CA LEU A 159 19.69 -8.61 -0.95
C LEU A 159 19.79 -9.02 0.53
N PRO A 160 19.91 -8.06 1.47
CA PRO A 160 19.81 -8.37 2.89
C PRO A 160 18.41 -8.92 3.22
N PRO A 161 18.29 -9.79 4.23
CA PRO A 161 17.00 -10.29 4.66
C PRO A 161 16.19 -9.17 5.32
N LEU A 162 14.87 -9.21 5.12
CA LEU A 162 13.92 -8.27 5.69
C LEU A 162 13.05 -8.99 6.72
N PRO A 163 13.11 -8.62 8.00
CA PRO A 163 12.11 -9.04 8.98
C PRO A 163 10.73 -8.54 8.58
N ILE A 164 9.75 -9.43 8.57
CA ILE A 164 8.37 -9.13 8.20
C ILE A 164 7.40 -9.80 9.18
N ARG A 165 6.15 -9.32 9.17
CA ARG A 165 5.00 -10.09 9.64
C ARG A 165 4.12 -10.42 8.46
N TRP A 166 3.78 -11.70 8.31
CA TRP A 166 2.76 -12.14 7.36
C TRP A 166 1.45 -12.39 8.10
N VAL A 167 0.34 -12.15 7.42
CA VAL A 167 -1.01 -12.41 7.91
C VAL A 167 -1.75 -13.15 6.81
N LEU A 168 -2.16 -14.38 7.09
CA LEU A 168 -2.97 -15.18 6.20
C LEU A 168 -4.44 -15.01 6.60
N VAL A 169 -5.28 -14.62 5.65
CA VAL A 169 -6.71 -14.37 5.86
C VAL A 169 -7.50 -15.29 4.94
N ARG A 170 -8.52 -15.94 5.47
CA ARG A 170 -9.47 -16.74 4.70
C ARG A 170 -10.91 -16.39 5.10
N ASP A 171 -11.82 -16.63 4.16
CA ASP A 171 -13.25 -16.56 4.42
C ASP A 171 -13.73 -17.95 4.90
N PRO A 172 -14.29 -18.09 6.12
CA PRO A 172 -14.84 -19.36 6.59
C PRO A 172 -15.99 -19.88 5.71
N SER A 173 -16.69 -19.00 5.00
CA SER A 173 -17.75 -19.39 4.05
C SER A 173 -17.23 -19.86 2.69
N GLY A 174 -15.92 -19.72 2.43
CA GLY A 174 -15.30 -20.14 1.17
C GLY A 174 -15.67 -19.29 -0.05
N LYS A 175 -16.37 -18.16 0.12
CA LYS A 175 -16.79 -17.30 -0.99
C LYS A 175 -15.62 -16.54 -1.62
N TYR A 176 -14.57 -16.26 -0.85
CA TYR A 176 -13.40 -15.53 -1.30
C TYR A 176 -12.13 -16.35 -1.15
N GLU A 177 -11.25 -16.23 -2.14
CA GLU A 177 -9.93 -16.86 -2.08
C GLU A 177 -9.12 -16.32 -0.90
N PRO A 178 -8.36 -17.19 -0.21
CA PRO A 178 -7.44 -16.79 0.84
C PRO A 178 -6.42 -15.78 0.35
N LYS A 179 -6.08 -14.81 1.21
CA LYS A 179 -5.11 -13.76 0.90
C LYS A 179 -4.03 -13.71 1.95
N VAL A 180 -2.81 -13.44 1.49
CA VAL A 180 -1.68 -13.13 2.36
C VAL A 180 -1.47 -11.63 2.35
N LEU A 181 -1.26 -11.03 3.51
CA LEU A 181 -0.74 -9.69 3.66
C LEU A 181 0.67 -9.78 4.24
N VAL A 182 1.58 -8.99 3.70
CA VAL A 182 2.96 -8.89 4.17
C VAL A 182 3.19 -7.47 4.66
N CYS A 183 3.65 -7.33 5.90
CA CYS A 183 4.02 -6.08 6.53
C CYS A 183 5.54 -6.05 6.77
N SER A 184 6.21 -4.97 6.35
CA SER A 184 7.65 -4.79 6.57
C SER A 184 8.03 -4.49 8.03
N ASN A 185 7.05 -4.25 8.91
CA ASN A 185 7.27 -4.06 10.33
C ASN A 185 6.75 -5.29 11.11
N PRO A 186 7.63 -6.14 11.66
CA PRO A 186 7.24 -7.38 12.33
C PRO A 186 6.48 -7.17 13.65
N ASN A 187 6.51 -5.96 14.21
CA ASN A 187 5.89 -5.65 15.51
C ASN A 187 4.41 -5.25 15.39
N TRP A 188 3.93 -4.98 14.18
CA TRP A 188 2.54 -4.58 13.94
C TRP A 188 1.56 -5.69 14.25
N GLN A 189 0.48 -5.39 14.97
CA GLN A 189 -0.57 -6.39 15.24
C GLN A 189 -1.28 -6.84 13.96
N ALA A 190 -1.57 -8.13 13.83
CA ALA A 190 -2.15 -8.71 12.62
C ALA A 190 -3.51 -8.09 12.25
N LEU A 191 -4.40 -7.90 13.23
CA LEU A 191 -5.68 -7.22 13.01
C LEU A 191 -5.51 -5.77 12.54
N LEU A 192 -4.51 -5.06 13.06
CA LEU A 192 -4.22 -3.69 12.60
C LEU A 192 -3.73 -3.69 11.15
N ILE A 193 -2.94 -4.69 10.74
CA ILE A 193 -2.51 -4.86 9.34
C ILE A 193 -3.73 -5.09 8.44
N ILE A 194 -4.64 -6.00 8.82
CA ILE A 194 -5.86 -6.29 8.07
C ILE A 194 -6.72 -5.03 7.96
N ALA A 195 -7.06 -4.41 9.09
CA ALA A 195 -7.91 -3.21 9.13
C ALA A 195 -7.31 -2.04 8.34
N THR A 196 -6.00 -1.85 8.42
CA THR A 196 -5.31 -0.79 7.66
C THR A 196 -5.31 -1.11 6.17
N TYR A 197 -5.07 -2.36 5.79
CA TYR A 197 -5.09 -2.76 4.38
C TYR A 197 -6.51 -2.68 3.78
N MET A 198 -7.56 -2.93 4.56
CA MET A 198 -8.94 -2.75 4.12
C MET A 198 -9.27 -1.29 3.74
N LYS A 199 -8.61 -0.30 4.35
CA LYS A 199 -8.75 1.11 3.95
C LYS A 199 -8.35 1.37 2.49
N ARG A 200 -7.52 0.50 1.89
CA ARG A 200 -7.11 0.57 0.47
C ARG A 200 -8.31 0.54 -0.47
N TRP A 201 -9.43 -0.06 -0.10
CA TRP A 201 -10.61 -0.15 -0.98
C TRP A 201 -11.18 1.23 -1.33
N SER A 202 -10.94 2.26 -0.50
CA SER A 202 -11.24 3.65 -0.84
C SER A 202 -10.47 4.17 -2.07
N LEU A 203 -9.27 3.63 -2.34
CA LEU A 203 -8.48 3.99 -3.52
C LEU A 203 -9.14 3.49 -4.80
N GLU A 204 -9.75 2.30 -4.76
CA GLU A 204 -10.40 1.69 -5.93
C GLU A 204 -11.57 2.57 -6.41
N GLY A 205 -12.42 3.03 -5.48
CA GLY A 205 -13.50 3.97 -5.76
C GLY A 205 -13.02 5.30 -6.37
N THR A 206 -11.97 5.90 -5.80
CA THR A 206 -11.40 7.15 -6.36
C THR A 206 -10.77 6.94 -7.75
N PHE A 207 -10.15 5.79 -8.03
CA PHE A 207 -9.61 5.50 -9.37
C PHE A 207 -10.71 5.24 -10.39
N GLU A 208 -11.81 4.59 -10.00
CA GLU A 208 -12.99 4.39 -10.85
C GLU A 208 -13.67 5.72 -11.18
N GLU A 209 -13.91 6.58 -10.19
CA GLU A 209 -14.46 7.93 -10.38
C GLU A 209 -13.52 8.81 -11.23
N ALA A 210 -12.20 8.73 -11.00
CA ALA A 210 -11.20 9.43 -11.81
C ALA A 210 -11.17 8.98 -13.27
N ARG A 211 -11.43 7.70 -13.56
CA ARG A 211 -11.54 7.23 -14.94
C ARG A 211 -12.88 7.62 -15.56
N ALA A 212 -13.97 7.48 -14.82
CA ALA A 212 -15.33 7.75 -15.30
C ALA A 212 -15.58 9.23 -15.59
N HIS A 213 -15.10 10.13 -14.72
CA HIS A 213 -15.45 11.55 -14.78
C HIS A 213 -14.36 12.44 -15.42
N LEU A 214 -13.09 12.02 -15.45
CA LEU A 214 -12.00 12.88 -15.97
C LEU A 214 -11.36 12.42 -17.27
N GLY A 215 -11.73 11.25 -17.80
CA GLY A 215 -11.18 10.75 -19.05
C GLY A 215 -9.65 10.69 -19.03
N ILE A 216 -9.05 10.24 -17.92
CA ILE A 216 -7.58 10.17 -17.76
C ILE A 216 -6.95 9.29 -18.85
N GLN A 217 -7.69 8.29 -19.35
CA GLN A 217 -7.25 7.43 -20.46
C GLN A 217 -7.50 8.02 -21.86
N THR A 218 -8.31 9.08 -21.99
CA THR A 218 -8.76 9.64 -23.28
C THR A 218 -8.22 11.05 -23.51
N GLN A 219 -7.03 11.37 -23.01
CA GLN A 219 -6.38 12.65 -23.32
C GLN A 219 -5.80 12.64 -24.74
N ARG A 220 -6.35 13.49 -25.62
CA ARG A 220 -5.76 13.86 -26.92
C ARG A 220 -4.96 15.17 -26.78
N GLN A 221 -3.90 15.16 -25.98
CA GLN A 221 -3.00 16.31 -25.83
C GLN A 221 -1.67 16.05 -26.55
N TRP A 222 -1.18 17.04 -27.29
CA TRP A 222 -0.10 16.88 -28.29
C TRP A 222 1.32 17.20 -27.75
N SER A 223 1.50 17.35 -26.42
CA SER A 223 2.85 17.53 -25.84
C SER A 223 3.03 16.89 -24.45
N ASP A 224 4.20 16.32 -24.21
CA ASP A 224 4.58 15.67 -22.94
C ASP A 224 4.46 16.63 -21.74
N LEU A 225 4.84 17.90 -21.91
CA LEU A 225 4.72 18.94 -20.87
C LEU A 225 3.26 19.26 -20.52
N ALA A 226 2.33 19.18 -21.48
CA ALA A 226 0.91 19.40 -21.21
C ALA A 226 0.30 18.23 -20.43
N ILE A 227 0.70 17.00 -20.74
CA ILE A 227 0.27 15.78 -20.03
C ILE A 227 0.81 15.78 -18.59
N GLU A 228 2.08 16.15 -18.40
CA GLU A 228 2.72 16.27 -17.07
C GLU A 228 2.05 17.32 -16.18
N ARG A 229 1.48 18.38 -16.75
CA ARG A 229 0.78 19.45 -16.00
C ARG A 229 -0.70 19.15 -15.76
N THR A 230 -1.42 18.61 -16.75
CA THR A 230 -2.88 18.43 -16.66
C THR A 230 -3.31 17.17 -15.91
N THR A 231 -2.54 16.10 -15.99
CA THR A 231 -2.84 14.83 -15.29
C THR A 231 -2.88 14.98 -13.76
N PRO A 232 -1.89 15.61 -13.09
CA PRO A 232 -1.96 15.82 -11.63
C PRO A 232 -3.04 16.82 -11.23
N LEU A 233 -3.24 17.91 -11.97
CA LEU A 233 -4.26 18.92 -11.66
C LEU A 233 -5.69 18.39 -11.77
N ARG A 234 -5.95 17.49 -12.72
CA ARG A 234 -7.27 16.84 -12.84
C ARG A 234 -7.58 15.88 -11.70
N LEU A 235 -6.61 15.10 -11.23
CA LEU A 235 -6.79 14.24 -10.05
C LEU A 235 -7.15 15.05 -8.79
N VAL A 236 -6.62 16.27 -8.66
CA VAL A 236 -6.98 17.18 -7.56
C VAL A 236 -8.37 17.79 -7.75
N TYR A 237 -8.77 18.13 -8.98
CA TYR A 237 -10.04 18.80 -9.27
C TYR A 237 -11.30 17.95 -8.96
N LEU A 238 -11.25 16.62 -9.14
CA LEU A 238 -12.40 15.74 -8.89
C LEU A 238 -12.94 15.82 -7.46
N GLN A 239 -12.07 16.09 -6.49
CA GLN A 239 -12.46 16.13 -5.07
C GLN A 239 -13.25 17.39 -4.71
N PHE A 240 -13.27 18.39 -5.61
CA PHE A 240 -13.99 19.64 -5.44
C PHE A 240 -15.24 19.76 -6.33
N GLY A 241 -15.38 18.89 -7.33
CA GLY A 241 -16.51 18.91 -8.29
C GLY A 241 -17.78 18.22 -7.80
N ASP A 242 -17.70 17.31 -6.84
CA ASP A 242 -18.87 16.62 -6.26
C ASP A 242 -19.64 17.45 -5.20
N VAL A 243 -19.30 18.73 -5.03
CA VAL A 243 -20.04 19.64 -4.14
C VAL A 243 -21.35 20.14 -4.79
N ASP A 244 -21.56 19.91 -6.09
CA ASP A 244 -22.73 20.42 -6.81
C ASP A 244 -23.84 19.37 -7.05
N GLY A 245 -23.66 18.13 -6.60
CA GLY A 245 -24.67 17.06 -6.65
C GLY A 245 -25.36 16.81 -5.30
N ASN A 246 -26.31 17.67 -4.91
CA ASN A 246 -27.14 17.47 -3.70
C ASN A 246 -28.32 16.50 -4.00
N PRO A 247 -28.76 15.63 -3.06
CA PRO A 247 -29.47 16.10 -1.88
C PRO A 247 -29.08 15.40 -0.57
N SER A 248 -28.34 16.08 0.32
CA SER A 248 -28.75 16.38 1.70
C SER A 248 -27.68 17.17 2.48
N GLY A 249 -27.95 18.45 2.76
CA GLY A 249 -27.68 19.01 4.10
C GLY A 249 -26.43 19.86 4.39
N CYS A 250 -25.67 20.40 3.42
CA CYS A 250 -24.50 21.23 3.76
C CYS A 250 -24.73 22.75 3.57
N SER A 251 -24.62 23.53 4.67
CA SER A 251 -24.91 24.97 4.70
C SER A 251 -23.80 25.81 4.05
N ARG A 252 -24.14 27.01 3.55
CA ARG A 252 -23.17 27.97 2.96
C ARG A 252 -22.04 28.39 3.93
N ALA A 253 -22.19 28.18 5.23
CA ALA A 253 -21.17 28.49 6.23
C ALA A 253 -20.01 27.46 6.23
N ASP A 254 -20.31 26.19 5.98
CA ASP A 254 -19.32 25.10 5.93
C ASP A 254 -18.39 25.22 4.71
N ARG A 255 -18.94 25.72 3.59
CA ARG A 255 -18.17 26.05 2.36
C ARG A 255 -17.08 27.09 2.59
N ARG A 256 -17.30 28.06 3.49
CA ARG A 256 -16.31 29.11 3.82
C ARG A 256 -15.26 28.65 4.84
N ARG A 257 -15.49 27.55 5.57
CA ARG A 257 -14.50 26.94 6.46
C ARG A 257 -13.56 26.00 5.71
N ALA A 258 -14.08 25.21 4.76
CA ALA A 258 -13.26 24.36 3.90
C ALA A 258 -12.24 25.17 3.08
N GLY A 259 -12.65 26.30 2.49
CA GLY A 259 -11.73 27.20 1.77
C GLY A 259 -10.64 27.83 2.65
N ARG A 260 -10.91 28.05 3.95
CA ARG A 260 -9.92 28.59 4.90
C ARG A 260 -8.93 27.55 5.40
N LEU A 261 -9.36 26.31 5.60
CA LEU A 261 -8.49 25.20 5.99
C LEU A 261 -7.46 24.86 4.89
N VAL A 262 -7.90 24.93 3.62
CA VAL A 262 -7.03 24.70 2.45
C VAL A 262 -6.01 25.83 2.27
N SER A 263 -6.40 27.09 2.49
CA SER A 263 -5.46 28.21 2.51
C SER A 263 -4.39 28.05 3.60
N GLN A 264 -4.76 27.54 4.79
CA GLN A 264 -3.79 27.27 5.86
C GLN A 264 -2.85 26.09 5.54
N ILE A 265 -3.34 25.02 4.92
CA ILE A 265 -2.51 23.86 4.54
C ILE A 265 -1.54 24.22 3.39
N CYS A 266 -1.97 25.03 2.42
CA CYS A 266 -1.08 25.52 1.36
C CYS A 266 -0.05 26.55 1.87
N CYS A 267 -0.41 27.40 2.86
CA CYS A 267 0.54 28.37 3.43
C CYS A 267 1.57 27.74 4.38
N HIS A 268 1.31 26.56 4.95
CA HIS A 268 2.29 25.83 5.79
C HIS A 268 3.23 24.92 4.98
N LEU A 269 3.04 24.83 3.66
CA LEU A 269 3.87 24.06 2.72
C LEU A 269 4.60 24.95 1.70
N SER A 270 4.65 26.26 1.95
CA SER A 270 5.45 27.23 1.18
C SER A 270 6.71 27.62 1.95
#